data_AF-A0ABC8BPQ9-F1
#
_entry.id   AF-A0ABC8BPQ9-F1
#
_cell.length_a   1.000
_cell.length_b   1.000
_cell.length_c   1.000
_cell.angle_alpha   90.00
_cell.angle_beta   90.00
_cell.angle_gamma   90.00
#
_symmetry.space_group_name_H-M   'P 1'
#
loop_
_entity.id
_entity.type
_entity.pdbx_description
1 polymer ?
#
loop_
_entity_poly.entity_id
_entity_poly.type
_entity_poly.pdbx_seq_one_letter_code
_entity_poly.pdbx_strand_id
1 'polypeptide(L)' 'MDMPRVGWSLEQRAVVKRYLQFMGAFVAVGVVLSVFLIVSGNSGGWALLVMIASMCAVAYFFVQRGKTGQP' A
#
# COMPACT_ATOMS: atom_id res chain seq x y z
N MET A 1 -32.16 7.13 11.49
CA MET A 1 -31.27 5.97 11.70
C MET A 1 -29.85 6.49 11.59
N ASP A 2 -29.17 6.67 12.73
CA ASP A 2 -27.77 7.07 12.77
C ASP A 2 -26.92 5.92 12.25
N MET A 3 -26.36 6.08 11.04
CA MET A 3 -25.35 5.15 10.54
C MET A 3 -24.15 5.22 11.49
N PRO A 4 -23.74 4.13 12.16
CA PRO A 4 -22.52 4.15 12.93
C PRO A 4 -21.38 4.51 11.98
N ARG A 5 -20.66 5.59 12.27
CA ARG A 5 -19.49 6.00 11.48
C ARG A 5 -18.44 4.90 11.64
N VAL A 6 -18.37 3.97 10.68
CA VAL A 6 -17.49 2.79 10.67
C VAL A 6 -16.01 3.14 10.40
N GLY A 7 -15.63 4.41 10.53
CA GLY A 7 -14.27 4.88 10.31
C GLY A 7 -13.33 4.49 11.45
N TRP A 8 -12.03 4.43 11.15
CA TRP A 8 -11.03 4.08 12.16
C TRP A 8 -10.95 5.07 13.30
N SER A 9 -10.76 4.54 14.52
CA SER A 9 -10.41 5.33 15.70
C SER A 9 -9.06 6.04 15.51
N LEU A 10 -8.78 7.05 16.34
CA LEU A 10 -7.49 7.77 16.29
C LEU A 10 -6.29 6.83 16.52
N GLU A 11 -6.43 5.85 17.42
CA GLU A 11 -5.41 4.85 17.68
C GLU A 11 -5.18 3.93 16.47
N GLN A 12 -6.26 3.44 15.85
CA GLN A 12 -6.17 2.63 14.63
C GLN A 12 -5.49 3.40 13.48
N ARG A 13 -5.81 4.68 13.31
CA ARG A 13 -5.16 5.54 12.30
C ARG A 13 -3.65 5.69 12.55
N ALA A 14 -3.24 5.85 13.81
CA ALA A 14 -1.83 5.97 14.17
C ALA A 14 -1.05 4.67 13.89
N VAL A 15 -1.64 3.53 14.23
CA VAL A 15 -1.06 2.21 13.95
C VAL A 15 -0.93 1.98 12.44
N VAL A 16 -1.99 2.21 11.68
CA VAL A 16 -1.96 2.03 10.21
C VAL A 16 -0.95 2.98 9.56
N LYS A 17 -0.85 4.22 10.03
CA LYS A 17 0.16 5.18 9.54
C LYS A 17 1.58 4.65 9.73
N ARG A 18 1.88 4.04 10.88
CA ARG A 18 3.20 3.46 11.15
C ARG A 18 3.51 2.26 10.24
N TYR A 19 2.53 1.38 10.02
CA TYR A 19 2.69 0.25 9.10
C TYR A 19 2.86 0.71 7.65
N LEU A 20 2.12 1.73 7.20
CA LEU A 20 2.27 2.32 5.87
C LEU A 20 3.67 2.93 5.67
N GLN A 21 4.23 3.58 6.68
CA GLN A 21 5.60 4.12 6.61
C GLN A 21 6.62 3.00 6.45
N PHE A 22 6.48 1.91 7.21
CA PHE A 22 7.34 0.74 7.08
C PHE A 22 7.20 0.11 5.69
N MET A 23 5.96 -0.12 5.24
CA MET A 23 5.65 -0.62 3.89
C MET A 23 6.27 0.26 2.79
N GLY A 24 6.23 1.58 2.96
CA GLY A 24 6.83 2.53 2.02
C GLY A 24 8.33 2.30 1.79
N ALA A 25 9.08 1.93 2.83
CA ALA A 25 10.50 1.59 2.69
C ALA A 25 10.70 0.32 1.85
N PHE A 26 9.89 -0.73 2.07
CA PHE A 26 9.95 -1.95 1.26
C PHE A 26 9.54 -1.71 -0.18
N VAL A 27 8.51 -0.91 -0.41
CA VAL A 27 8.08 -0.51 -1.76
C VAL A 27 9.21 0.22 -2.47
N ALA A 28 9.88 1.17 -1.81
CA ALA A 28 11.01 1.89 -2.42
C ALA A 28 12.15 0.93 -2.84
N VAL A 29 12.57 0.03 -1.95
CA VAL A 29 13.61 -0.97 -2.25
C VAL A 29 13.16 -1.91 -3.38
N GLY A 30 11.91 -2.37 -3.33
CA GLY A 30 11.36 -3.26 -4.35
C GLY A 30 11.26 -2.61 -5.72
N VAL A 31 10.90 -1.32 -5.81
CA VAL A 31 10.89 -0.57 -7.06
C VAL A 31 12.30 -0.40 -7.61
N VAL A 32 13.28 -0.04 -6.77
CA VAL A 32 14.69 0.06 -7.18
C VAL A 32 15.19 -1.27 -7.74
N LEU A 33 14.91 -2.37 -7.05
CA LEU A 33 15.29 -3.71 -7.50
C LEU A 33 14.58 -4.08 -8.81
N SER A 34 13.29 -3.78 -8.93
CA SER A 34 12.52 -4.02 -10.15
C SER A 34 13.09 -3.27 -11.36
N VAL A 35 13.42 -1.98 -11.20
CA VAL A 35 14.06 -1.17 -12.25
C VAL A 35 15.41 -1.77 -12.64
N PHE A 36 16.24 -2.16 -11.66
CA PHE A 36 17.51 -2.82 -11.92
C PHE A 36 17.36 -4.12 -12.71
N LEU A 37 16.37 -4.95 -12.37
CA LEU A 37 16.05 -6.17 -13.09
C LEU A 37 15.57 -5.89 -14.53
N ILE A 38 14.73 -4.88 -14.73
CA ILE A 38 14.26 -4.50 -16.07
C ILE A 38 15.43 -4.02 -16.95
N VAL A 39 16.29 -3.16 -16.42
CA VAL A 39 17.46 -2.62 -17.15
C VAL A 39 18.47 -3.73 -17.48
N SER A 40 18.61 -4.74 -16.62
CA SER A 40 19.44 -5.92 -16.88
C SER A 40 18.82 -6.94 -17.85
N GLY A 41 17.66 -6.64 -18.44
CA GLY A 41 16.96 -7.51 -19.39
C GLY A 41 16.22 -8.68 -18.73
N ASN A 42 16.04 -8.65 -17.41
CA ASN A 42 15.32 -9.69 -16.67
C ASN A 42 13.81 -9.38 -16.63
N SER A 43 13.02 -10.22 -17.29
CA SER A 43 11.55 -10.11 -17.32
C SER A 43 10.89 -10.24 -15.94
N GLY A 44 11.57 -10.85 -14.96
CA GLY A 44 11.14 -10.91 -13.56
C GLY A 44 11.02 -9.52 -12.91
N GLY A 45 11.74 -8.52 -13.41
CA GLY A 45 11.60 -7.13 -12.96
C GLY A 45 10.18 -6.58 -13.19
N TRP A 46 9.56 -6.90 -14.33
CA TRP A 46 8.17 -6.53 -14.62
C TRP A 46 7.18 -7.22 -13.69
N ALA A 47 7.38 -8.52 -13.42
CA ALA A 47 6.55 -9.28 -12.49
C ALA A 47 6.60 -8.68 -11.08
N LEU A 48 7.81 -8.33 -10.60
CA LEU A 48 8.00 -7.67 -9.32
C LEU A 48 7.33 -6.29 -9.29
N LEU A 49 7.44 -5.51 -10.37
CA LEU A 49 6.81 -4.20 -10.48
C LEU A 49 5.27 -4.30 -10.33
N VAL A 50 4.66 -5.22 -11.07
CA VAL A 50 3.19 -5.44 -11.06
C VAL A 50 2.74 -5.92 -9.68
N MET A 51 3.51 -6.80 -9.03
CA MET A 51 3.21 -7.24 -7.66
C MET A 51 3.23 -6.07 -6.68
N ILE A 52 4.26 -5.24 -6.71
CA ILE A 52 4.37 -4.06 -5.84
C ILE A 52 3.22 -3.07 -6.12
N ALA A 53 2.91 -2.82 -7.39
CA ALA A 53 1.83 -1.93 -7.78
C ALA A 53 0.46 -2.42 -7.27
N SER A 54 0.18 -3.73 -7.37
CA SER A 54 -1.08 -4.30 -6.89
C SER A 54 -1.20 -4.23 -5.36
N MET A 55 -0.12 -4.49 -4.61
CA MET A 55 -0.10 -4.29 -3.16
C MET A 55 -0.37 -2.83 -2.77
N CYS A 56 0.23 -1.88 -3.49
CA CYS A 56 0.00 -0.45 -3.27
C CYS A 56 -1.46 -0.06 -3.54
N ALA A 57 -2.07 -0.60 -4.61
CA ALA A 57 -3.46 -0.34 -4.94
C ALA A 57 -4.42 -0.86 -3.85
N VAL A 58 -4.18 -2.07 -3.33
CA VAL A 58 -4.96 -2.65 -2.23
C VAL A 58 -4.79 -1.80 -0.96
N ALA A 59 -3.55 -1.45 -0.59
CA ALA A 59 -3.29 -0.60 0.57
C ALA A 59 -3.99 0.77 0.44
N TYR A 60 -3.93 1.39 -0.74
CA TYR A 60 -4.61 2.65 -1.02
C TYR A 60 -6.13 2.52 -0.84
N PHE A 61 -6.74 1.47 -1.40
CA PHE A 61 -8.17 1.21 -1.28
C PHE A 61 -8.60 1.05 0.18
N PHE A 62 -7.87 0.23 0.97
CA PHE A 62 -8.16 0.02 2.39
C PHE A 62 -8.04 1.30 3.21
N VAL A 63 -6.98 2.09 2.96
CA VAL A 63 -6.77 3.36 3.66
C VAL A 63 -7.86 4.36 3.30
N GLN A 64 -8.29 4.41 2.04
CA GLN A 64 -9.34 5.32 1.60
C GLN A 64 -10.67 4.97 2.28
N ARG A 65 -11.05 3.69 2.32
CA ARG A 65 -12.26 3.19 3.02
C ARG A 65 -12.22 3.48 4.53
N GLY A 66 -11.09 3.20 5.18
CA GLY A 66 -10.90 3.47 6.61
C GLY A 66 -10.97 4.95 6.98
N LYS A 67 -10.60 5.86 6.06
CA LYS A 67 -10.67 7.32 6.24
C LYS A 67 -12.06 7.89 6.00
N THR A 68 -12.77 7.41 4.98
CA THR A 68 -14.12 7.90 4.64
C THR A 68 -15.20 7.35 5.57
N GLY A 69 -14.90 6.31 6.36
CA GLY A 69 -15.86 5.68 7.27
C GLY A 69 -17.07 5.10 6.53
N GLN A 70 -16.89 4.80 5.24
CA GLN A 70 -17.88 4.09 4.44
C GLN A 70 -17.72 2.59 4.65
N PRO A 71 -18.83 1.84 4.77
CA PRO A 71 -18.80 0.38 4.79
C PRO A 71 -18.17 -0.21 3.51
#